data_AF-A0ABD5DED0-F1
#
_entry.id   AF-A0ABD5DED0-F1
#
_cell.length_a   1.000
_cell.length_b   1.000
_cell.length_c   1.000
_cell.angle_alpha   90.00
_cell.angle_beta   90.00
_cell.angle_gamma   90.00
#
_symmetry.space_group_name_H-M   'P 1'
#
loop_
_entity.id
_entity.type
_entity.pdbx_description
1 polymer ?
#
loop_
_entity_poly.entity_id
_entity_poly.type
_entity_poly.pdbx_seq_one_letter_code
_entity_poly.pdbx_strand_id
1 'polypeptide(L)'
;NNVTIWDEWADENGDLGPVYGKQWRSWPAPDGRHIDQISTVMNQLKNDPDSRRIIVSAWNVGELDKMALAPCHAFFQFYVADGKLSCQLY
;
A
#
# COMPACT_ATOMS: atom_id res chain seq x y z
N ASN A 1 23.07 6.21 -0.92
CA ASN A 1 22.67 4.90 -1.47
C ASN A 1 22.20 5.12 -2.89
N ASN A 2 23.05 4.85 -3.88
CA ASN A 2 22.75 4.97 -5.32
C ASN A 2 21.82 3.80 -5.72
N VAL A 3 20.54 3.89 -5.39
CA VAL A 3 19.53 2.88 -5.73
C VAL A 3 18.84 3.32 -7.02
N THR A 4 18.87 2.46 -8.04
CA THR A 4 18.44 2.78 -9.42
C THR A 4 17.39 1.80 -9.96
N ILE A 5 16.79 0.98 -9.09
CA ILE A 5 15.87 -0.11 -9.50
C ILE A 5 14.53 0.35 -10.05
N TRP A 6 14.30 1.67 -10.15
CA TRP A 6 13.07 2.28 -10.64
C TRP A 6 13.31 3.12 -11.90
N ASP A 7 14.57 3.30 -12.29
CA ASP A 7 14.98 4.26 -13.31
C ASP A 7 14.37 3.92 -14.67
N GLU A 8 14.17 2.63 -14.99
CA GLU A 8 13.61 2.21 -16.28
C GLU A 8 12.11 2.52 -16.45
N TRP A 9 11.39 2.81 -15.36
CA TRP A 9 9.95 3.09 -15.38
C TRP A 9 9.61 4.55 -15.09
N ALA A 10 10.58 5.32 -14.60
CA ALA A 10 10.39 6.72 -14.29
C ALA A 10 10.30 7.54 -15.58
N ASP A 11 9.48 8.58 -15.55
CA ASP A 11 9.44 9.57 -16.62
C ASP A 11 10.65 10.52 -16.57
N GLU A 12 10.68 11.52 -17.46
CA GLU A 12 11.76 12.51 -17.55
C GLU A 12 11.97 13.34 -16.27
N ASN A 13 10.97 13.41 -15.39
CA ASN A 13 11.03 14.11 -14.11
C ASN A 13 11.34 13.18 -12.93
N GLY A 14 11.41 11.87 -13.17
CA GLY A 14 11.60 10.86 -12.13
C GLY A 14 10.29 10.33 -11.54
N ASP A 15 9.13 10.66 -12.10
CA ASP A 15 7.83 10.26 -11.57
C ASP A 15 7.40 8.87 -12.09
N LEU A 16 6.76 8.09 -11.22
CA LEU A 16 6.23 6.74 -11.52
C LEU A 16 4.70 6.70 -11.57
N GLY A 17 4.05 7.86 -11.36
CA GLY A 17 2.62 7.92 -11.06
C GLY A 17 2.29 7.39 -9.66
N PRO A 18 1.01 7.05 -9.39
CA PRO A 18 0.53 6.75 -8.05
C PRO A 18 0.81 5.28 -7.62
N VAL A 19 2.06 4.84 -7.70
CA VAL A 19 2.50 3.49 -7.30
C VAL A 19 2.47 3.28 -5.77
N TYR A 20 2.92 2.12 -5.30
CA TYR A 20 2.85 1.60 -3.92
C TYR A 20 2.76 2.65 -2.80
N GLY A 21 3.76 3.52 -2.68
CA GLY A 21 3.84 4.50 -1.59
C GLY A 21 2.63 5.43 -1.50
N LYS A 22 2.12 5.89 -2.65
CA LYS A 22 0.91 6.75 -2.70
C LYS A 22 -0.32 5.98 -2.25
N GLN A 23 -0.51 4.74 -2.71
CA GLN A 23 -1.66 3.93 -2.28
C GLN A 23 -1.58 3.58 -0.79
N TRP A 24 -0.40 3.28 -0.26
CA TRP A 24 -0.23 2.88 1.14
C TRP A 24 -0.48 4.03 2.13
N ARG A 25 -0.07 5.25 1.78
CA ARG A 25 -0.08 6.40 2.71
C ARG A 25 -1.19 7.41 2.42
N SER A 26 -1.67 7.45 1.18
CA SER A 26 -2.53 8.50 0.67
C SER A 26 -3.50 7.95 -0.37
N TRP A 27 -4.20 6.84 -0.06
CA TRP A 27 -5.21 6.28 -0.97
C TRP A 27 -6.32 7.32 -1.21
N PRO A 28 -6.57 7.76 -2.45
CA PRO A 28 -7.59 8.77 -2.72
C PRO A 28 -9.00 8.18 -2.59
N ALA A 29 -9.83 8.80 -1.75
CA ALA A 29 -11.24 8.48 -1.63
C ALA A 29 -12.09 9.36 -2.56
N PRO A 30 -13.27 8.90 -3.03
CA PRO A 30 -14.13 9.67 -3.93
C PRO A 30 -14.60 11.03 -3.38
N ASP A 31 -14.60 11.19 -2.05
CA ASP A 31 -14.99 12.42 -1.36
C ASP A 31 -13.81 13.39 -1.12
N GLY A 32 -12.65 13.14 -1.75
CA GLY A 32 -11.46 13.98 -1.66
C GLY A 32 -10.57 13.70 -0.44
N ARG A 33 -10.96 12.78 0.46
CA ARG A 33 -10.08 12.33 1.55
C ARG A 33 -8.93 11.49 1.02
N HIS A 34 -7.89 11.39 1.84
CA HIS A 34 -6.80 10.44 1.64
C HIS A 34 -6.76 9.48 2.84
N ILE A 35 -6.68 8.18 2.57
CA ILE A 35 -6.66 7.13 3.58
C ILE A 35 -5.23 6.63 3.76
N ASP A 36 -4.67 6.80 4.96
CA ASP A 36 -3.38 6.23 5.34
C ASP A 36 -3.60 4.80 5.86
N GLN A 37 -3.41 3.82 4.98
CA GLN A 37 -3.61 2.41 5.27
C GLN A 37 -2.56 1.88 6.26
N ILE A 38 -1.32 2.39 6.21
CA ILE A 38 -0.27 2.00 7.16
C ILE A 38 -0.63 2.44 8.57
N SER A 39 -1.04 3.70 8.74
CA SER A 39 -1.50 4.20 10.04
C SER A 39 -2.73 3.45 10.53
N THR A 40 -3.66 3.10 9.63
CA THR A 40 -4.85 2.30 9.93
C THR A 40 -4.48 0.91 10.46
N VAL A 41 -3.60 0.19 9.76
CA VAL A 41 -3.11 -1.13 10.17
C VAL A 41 -2.36 -1.06 11.49
N MET A 42 -1.48 -0.07 11.69
CA MET A 42 -0.77 0.11 12.96
C MET A 42 -1.72 0.35 14.13
N ASN A 43 -2.83 1.05 13.91
CA ASN A 43 -3.87 1.25 14.92
C ASN A 43 -4.66 -0.04 15.19
N GLN A 44 -5.02 -0.80 14.15
CA GLN A 44 -5.72 -2.07 14.30
C GLN A 44 -4.86 -3.11 15.02
N LEU A 45 -3.59 -3.26 14.67
CA LEU A 45 -2.66 -4.18 15.34
C LEU A 45 -2.52 -3.90 16.85
N LYS A 46 -2.64 -2.63 17.26
CA LYS A 46 -2.52 -2.23 18.67
C LYS A 46 -3.83 -2.40 19.45
N ASN A 47 -4.98 -2.14 18.80
CA ASN A 47 -6.25 -1.97 19.50
C ASN A 47 -7.29 -3.07 19.21
N ASP A 48 -7.13 -3.80 18.11
CA ASP A 48 -8.00 -4.90 17.68
C ASP A 48 -7.17 -5.97 16.91
N PRO A 49 -6.19 -6.62 17.58
CA PRO A 49 -5.24 -7.54 16.93
C PRO A 49 -5.90 -8.80 16.35
N ASP A 50 -7.08 -9.18 16.83
CA ASP A 50 -7.86 -10.33 16.34
C ASP A 50 -8.67 -10.00 15.08
N SER A 51 -8.64 -8.73 14.65
CA SER A 51 -9.33 -8.28 13.46
C SER A 51 -8.90 -9.07 12.23
N ARG A 52 -9.88 -9.57 11.47
CA ARG A 52 -9.65 -10.24 10.18
C ARG A 52 -9.57 -9.25 9.02
N ARG A 53 -9.44 -7.95 9.30
CA ARG A 53 -9.49 -6.84 8.33
C ARG A 53 -8.27 -5.92 8.43
N ILE A 54 -7.16 -6.42 8.95
CA ILE A 54 -5.88 -5.69 9.02
C ILE A 54 -5.18 -5.80 7.67
N ILE A 55 -5.52 -4.89 6.76
CA ILE A 55 -5.24 -5.02 5.33
C ILE A 55 -4.62 -3.74 4.77
N VAL A 56 -3.73 -3.90 3.80
CA VAL A 56 -3.28 -2.84 2.90
C VAL A 56 -3.43 -3.32 1.46
N SER A 57 -3.96 -2.47 0.59
CA SER A 57 -4.00 -2.71 -0.86
C SER A 57 -3.27 -1.60 -1.62
N ALA A 58 -2.47 -2.00 -2.60
CA ALA A 58 -1.95 -1.10 -3.64
C ALA A 58 -2.83 -1.12 -4.90
N TRP A 59 -3.84 -2.00 -4.98
CA TRP A 59 -4.63 -2.24 -6.18
C TRP A 59 -5.80 -1.25 -6.31
N ASN A 60 -5.48 0.01 -6.61
CA ASN A 60 -6.48 1.03 -6.86
C ASN A 60 -6.91 1.05 -8.33
N VAL A 61 -8.04 0.41 -8.64
CA VAL A 61 -8.56 0.25 -10.00
C VAL A 61 -8.67 1.58 -10.76
N GLY A 62 -9.06 2.66 -10.09
CA GLY A 62 -9.25 3.99 -10.69
C GLY A 62 -7.95 4.78 -10.92
N GLU A 63 -6.81 4.25 -10.51
CA GLU A 63 -5.50 4.86 -10.71
C GLU A 63 -4.51 3.97 -11.49
N LEU A 64 -4.88 2.73 -11.85
CA LEU A 64 -3.98 1.77 -12.52
C LEU A 64 -3.39 2.31 -13.82
N ASP A 65 -4.19 3.01 -14.62
CA ASP A 65 -3.80 3.61 -15.91
C ASP A 65 -2.79 4.75 -15.79
N LYS A 66 -2.64 5.30 -14.58
CA LYS A 66 -1.70 6.39 -14.28
C LYS A 66 -0.39 5.89 -13.72
N MET A 67 -0.28 4.60 -13.38
CA MET A 67 0.93 4.02 -12.83
C MET A 67 1.87 3.59 -13.95
N ALA A 68 3.17 3.84 -13.79
CA ALA A 68 4.18 3.36 -14.73
C ALA A 68 4.15 1.83 -14.89
N LEU A 69 3.78 1.12 -13.82
CA LEU A 69 3.52 -0.31 -13.78
C LEU A 69 2.39 -0.61 -12.80
N ALA A 70 1.55 -1.59 -13.13
CA ALA A 70 0.58 -2.12 -12.19
C ALA A 70 1.29 -2.76 -10.96
N PRO A 71 0.71 -2.68 -9.76
CA PRO A 71 1.33 -3.22 -8.55
C PRO A 71 1.44 -4.75 -8.60
N CYS A 72 2.66 -5.29 -8.60
CA CYS A 72 2.90 -6.74 -8.50
C CYS A 72 2.61 -7.26 -7.08
N HIS A 73 2.96 -6.48 -6.06
CA HIS A 73 2.67 -6.77 -4.65
C HIS A 73 1.37 -6.07 -4.28
N ALA A 74 0.24 -6.65 -4.70
CA ALA A 74 -1.02 -5.94 -4.85
C ALA A 74 -1.77 -5.75 -3.53
N PHE A 75 -1.68 -6.73 -2.63
CA PHE A 75 -2.51 -6.79 -1.43
C PHE A 75 -1.84 -7.61 -0.34
N PHE A 76 -1.84 -7.10 0.89
CA PHE A 76 -1.34 -7.87 2.03
C PHE A 76 -2.23 -7.71 3.26
N GLN A 77 -2.26 -8.77 4.05
CA GLN A 77 -3.04 -8.89 5.27
C GLN A 77 -2.15 -9.31 6.44
N PHE A 78 -2.39 -8.71 7.60
CA PHE A 78 -1.75 -9.09 8.85
C PHE A 78 -2.68 -9.92 9.74
N TYR A 79 -2.06 -10.71 10.60
CA TYR A 79 -2.73 -11.55 11.59
C TYR A 79 -1.86 -11.66 12.84
N VAL A 80 -2.48 -11.68 14.03
CA VAL A 80 -1.78 -11.87 15.30
C VAL A 80 -2.32 -13.12 15.98
N ALA A 81 -1.42 -14.00 16.44
CA ALA A 81 -1.74 -15.11 17.33
C ALA A 81 -0.55 -15.39 18.25
N ASP A 82 -0.83 -15.73 19.50
CA ASP A 82 0.19 -16.05 20.52
C ASP A 82 1.30 -15.00 20.63
N GLY A 83 0.93 -13.71 20.52
CA GLY A 83 1.86 -12.57 20.54
C GLY A 83 2.77 -12.46 19.30
N LYS A 84 2.53 -13.23 18.24
CA LYS A 84 3.31 -13.21 17.00
C LYS A 84 2.54 -12.53 15.88
N LEU A 85 3.21 -11.63 15.17
CA LEU A 85 2.70 -10.98 13.97
C LEU A 85 3.04 -11.80 12.73
N SER A 86 2.02 -12.10 11.94
CA SER A 86 2.12 -12.74 10.62
C SER A 86 1.69 -11.76 9.53
N CYS A 87 2.22 -11.94 8.32
CA CYS A 87 1.86 -11.19 7.13
C CYS A 87 1.73 -12.14 5.94
N GLN A 88 0.62 -12.03 5.21
CA GLN A 88 0.39 -12.73 3.96
C GLN A 88 0.31 -11.71 2.83
N LEU A 89 1.09 -11.92 1.77
CA LEU A 89 1.05 -11.15 0.53
C LEU A 89 0.36 -11.97 -0.56
N TYR A 90 -0.53 -11.32 -1.29
CA TYR A 90 -1.10 -11.80 -2.56
C TYR A 90 -0.38 -11.13 -3.73
#